data_AF-A0A3S0PU27-F1
#
_entry.id   AF-A0A3S0PU27-F1
#
_cell.length_a   1.000
_cell.length_b   1.000
_cell.length_c   1.000
_cell.angle_alpha   90.00
_cell.angle_beta   90.00
_cell.angle_gamma   90.00
#
_symmetry.space_group_name_H-M   'P 1'
#
loop_
_entity.id
_entity.type
_entity.pdbx_description
1 polymer ?
#
loop_
_entity_poly.entity_id
_entity_poly.type
_entity_poly.pdbx_seq_one_letter_code
_entity_poly.pdbx_strand_id
1 'polypeptide(L)'
;MLVKTYSAELMGLGVVTVTIETNINPGVLLRVSGLADAAVKESFDRIKAAFINIGKKMPVAEITVNLSPADMKKEGSGYDLSMAIGILGASGKIKTDMLGEYMMIGELGLDGMLRPVRGVLPLSIKARSDKFKGLIVPKENAREAAVVNNLDVYGMESLGDVIRFFNGEKFEPTIVDTRKEFYENQSHFDLDFADVRGQENVKRALEVAAAGGHNLIMVGPPGSGKSMMAKRLPSILPPLTLAESLETTQVYSVAGKMQRNSSLICQRPFRSPHHSISQVALVGGGTTPKPGEISLAHNGVLFCDELPEFSRVALEVMRQPLEDRTITISRAKYTIEFPCSFMFVASMNPCPCGYYGDTTHNCVCTPGQIQRYMNKISGPLLDRIDIQCEITPVPFKDISMVQQGEASEKIRERVIRARDIQEARYKDIKGMHCNAQMNERMIYQYAEPDTAGLNMLRYAMEKLNLSARAYSRILKVARTIADLEASENITTSHLAEAISYRSLDRGDWAERGL
;
A
#
# COMPACT_ATOMS: atom_id res chain seq x y z
N MET A 1 -24.51 35.45 17.40
CA MET A 1 -24.28 34.29 18.31
C MET A 1 -23.18 33.45 17.70
N LEU A 2 -22.13 33.15 18.47
CA LEU A 2 -20.98 32.37 18.00
C LEU A 2 -21.21 30.88 18.27
N VAL A 3 -21.13 30.05 17.23
CA VAL A 3 -21.20 28.59 17.34
C VAL A 3 -19.96 27.99 16.71
N LYS A 4 -19.40 26.97 17.38
CA LYS A 4 -18.24 26.22 16.89
C LYS A 4 -18.67 24.82 16.49
N THR A 5 -18.25 24.40 15.30
CA THR A 5 -18.35 23.03 14.83
C THR A 5 -16.97 22.55 14.38
N TYR A 6 -16.76 21.24 14.39
CA TYR A 6 -15.47 20.63 14.08
C TYR A 6 -15.57 19.76 12.83
N SER A 7 -14.63 19.96 11.91
CA SER A 7 -14.37 19.12 10.74
C SER A 7 -12.90 18.75 10.73
N ALA A 8 -12.42 18.09 9.68
CA ALA A 8 -11.01 17.82 9.49
C ALA A 8 -10.63 17.84 8.01
N GLU A 9 -9.39 18.21 7.73
CA GLU A 9 -8.79 18.21 6.40
C GLU A 9 -7.73 17.12 6.31
N LEU A 10 -7.72 16.44 5.16
CA LEU A 10 -6.71 15.45 4.85
C LEU A 10 -5.51 16.10 4.11
N MET A 11 -4.31 15.89 4.64
CA MET A 11 -3.04 16.34 4.08
C MET A 11 -2.12 15.15 3.81
N GLY A 12 -2.25 14.55 2.62
CA GLY A 12 -1.53 13.31 2.32
C GLY A 12 -2.09 12.18 3.17
N LEU A 13 -1.32 11.71 4.16
CA LEU A 13 -1.82 10.80 5.22
C LEU A 13 -2.07 11.50 6.56
N GLY A 14 -1.56 12.72 6.73
CA GLY A 14 -1.82 13.52 7.92
C GLY A 14 -3.24 14.07 7.92
N VAL A 15 -3.76 14.35 9.11
CA VAL A 15 -5.07 14.97 9.27
C VAL A 15 -4.97 16.13 10.24
N VAL A 16 -5.54 17.26 9.84
CA VAL A 16 -5.62 18.48 10.66
C VAL A 16 -7.08 18.76 10.98
N THR A 17 -7.37 18.95 12.27
CA THR A 17 -8.71 19.32 12.73
C THR A 17 -8.99 20.77 12.33
N VAL A 18 -10.11 20.98 11.63
CA VAL A 18 -10.56 22.30 11.17
C VAL A 18 -11.70 22.74 12.08
N THR A 19 -11.49 23.85 12.78
CA THR A 19 -12.55 24.48 13.57
C THR A 19 -13.31 25.46 12.69
N ILE A 20 -14.62 25.26 12.60
CA ILE A 20 -15.53 26.12 11.86
C ILE A 20 -16.27 26.98 12.87
N GLU A 21 -16.02 28.28 12.82
CA GLU A 21 -16.67 29.25 13.69
C GLU A 21 -17.72 30.01 12.88
N THR A 22 -18.98 29.88 13.26
CA THR A 22 -20.08 30.58 12.61
C THR A 22 -20.62 31.67 13.54
N ASN A 23 -20.65 32.90 13.05
CA ASN A 23 -21.33 34.00 13.74
C ASN A 23 -22.43 34.59 12.86
N ILE A 24 -23.58 34.82 13.48
CA ILE A 24 -24.75 35.44 12.85
C ILE A 24 -25.04 36.78 13.54
N ASN A 25 -25.13 37.84 12.72
CA ASN A 25 -25.48 39.21 13.09
C ASN A 25 -26.65 39.71 12.21
N PRO A 26 -27.40 40.76 12.61
CA PRO A 26 -28.40 41.38 11.74
C PRO A 26 -27.78 41.91 10.44
N GLY A 27 -28.33 41.55 9.27
CA GLY A 27 -27.80 41.95 7.96
C GLY A 27 -28.17 40.97 6.85
N VAL A 28 -27.45 41.03 5.71
CA VAL A 28 -27.66 40.12 4.57
C VAL A 28 -26.36 39.64 3.93
N LEU A 29 -25.21 40.00 4.50
CA LEU A 29 -23.90 39.74 3.90
C LEU A 29 -23.39 38.34 4.28
N LEU A 30 -22.72 37.69 3.33
CA LEU A 30 -22.08 36.40 3.56
C LEU A 30 -20.56 36.53 3.46
N ARG A 31 -19.82 36.10 4.49
CA ARG A 31 -18.35 36.14 4.53
C ARG A 31 -17.77 34.80 4.90
N VAL A 32 -16.76 34.37 4.15
CA VAL A 32 -15.98 33.16 4.41
C VAL A 32 -14.51 33.53 4.53
N SER A 33 -13.88 33.22 5.65
CA SER A 33 -12.46 33.47 5.93
C SER A 33 -11.69 32.18 6.23
N GLY A 34 -10.36 32.20 6.03
CA GLY A 34 -9.49 31.05 6.35
C GLY A 34 -8.97 30.26 5.14
N LEU A 35 -8.63 30.94 4.04
CA LEU A 35 -8.06 30.34 2.81
C LEU A 35 -8.93 29.23 2.18
N ALA A 36 -10.24 29.46 2.11
CA ALA A 36 -11.20 28.63 1.39
C ALA A 36 -11.00 28.70 -0.12
N ASP A 37 -10.98 27.54 -0.79
CA ASP A 37 -10.99 27.45 -2.26
C ASP A 37 -12.37 27.81 -2.87
N ALA A 38 -12.50 27.67 -4.19
CA ALA A 38 -13.77 27.95 -4.87
C ALA A 38 -14.89 26.97 -4.44
N ALA A 39 -14.58 25.69 -4.28
CA ALA A 39 -15.56 24.67 -3.91
C ALA A 39 -16.13 24.91 -2.51
N VAL A 40 -15.29 25.35 -1.57
CA VAL A 40 -15.70 25.75 -0.21
C VAL A 40 -16.59 27.00 -0.25
N LYS A 41 -16.29 27.98 -1.11
CA LYS A 41 -17.15 29.17 -1.28
C LYS A 41 -18.51 28.84 -1.89
N GLU A 42 -18.54 27.94 -2.87
CA GLU A 42 -19.77 27.44 -3.51
C GLU A 42 -20.62 26.55 -2.57
N SER A 43 -20.06 26.11 -1.43
CA SER A 43 -20.81 25.34 -0.43
C SER A 43 -22.07 26.05 0.04
N PHE A 44 -22.07 27.38 0.07
CA PHE A 44 -23.26 28.14 0.50
C PHE A 44 -24.44 27.99 -0.45
N ASP A 45 -24.20 27.91 -1.75
CA ASP A 45 -25.26 27.64 -2.71
C ASP A 45 -25.82 26.24 -2.52
N ARG A 46 -24.95 25.26 -2.23
CA ARG A 46 -25.36 23.89 -1.90
C ARG A 46 -26.15 23.81 -0.60
N ILE A 47 -25.67 24.44 0.47
CA ILE A 47 -26.33 24.50 1.78
C ILE A 47 -27.69 25.17 1.66
N LYS A 48 -27.78 26.27 0.92
CA LYS A 48 -29.04 26.99 0.70
C LYS A 48 -30.05 26.12 -0.05
N ALA A 49 -29.64 25.45 -1.13
CA ALA A 49 -30.49 24.53 -1.88
C ALA A 49 -30.95 23.35 -1.01
N ALA A 50 -30.02 22.74 -0.26
CA ALA A 50 -30.31 21.65 0.65
C ALA A 50 -31.35 22.06 1.71
N PHE A 51 -31.17 23.22 2.36
CA PHE A 51 -32.13 23.73 3.34
C PHE A 51 -33.53 23.84 2.75
N ILE A 52 -33.67 24.41 1.55
CA ILE A 52 -34.96 24.54 0.86
C ILE A 52 -35.59 23.16 0.66
N ASN A 53 -34.84 22.19 0.16
CA ASN A 53 -35.34 20.85 -0.14
C ASN A 53 -35.70 20.03 1.12
N ILE A 54 -35.06 20.28 2.26
CA ILE A 54 -35.41 19.66 3.55
C ILE A 54 -36.44 20.48 4.36
N GLY A 55 -37.09 21.47 3.73
CA GLY A 55 -38.14 22.28 4.37
C GLY A 55 -37.63 23.24 5.45
N LYS A 56 -36.34 23.57 5.45
CA LYS A 56 -35.71 24.57 6.33
C LYS A 56 -35.49 25.88 5.56
N LYS A 57 -35.52 26.99 6.30
CA LYS A 57 -35.24 28.32 5.73
C LYS A 57 -33.82 28.74 6.08
N MET A 58 -33.09 29.23 5.08
CA MET A 58 -31.84 29.95 5.31
C MET A 58 -32.12 31.22 6.11
N PRO A 59 -31.40 31.50 7.22
CA PRO A 59 -31.58 32.73 7.97
C PRO A 59 -31.22 33.96 7.12
N VAL A 60 -32.07 34.99 7.15
CA VAL A 60 -31.78 36.29 6.54
C VAL A 60 -30.98 37.10 7.56
N ALA A 61 -29.66 36.98 7.50
CA ALA A 61 -28.74 37.58 8.44
C ALA A 61 -27.36 37.79 7.80
N GLU A 62 -26.51 38.60 8.42
CA GLU A 62 -25.09 38.60 8.11
C GLU A 62 -24.44 37.35 8.73
N ILE A 63 -23.92 36.47 7.87
CA ILE A 63 -23.32 35.19 8.26
C ILE A 63 -21.81 35.26 7.97
N THR A 64 -21.03 35.13 9.03
CA THR A 64 -19.57 35.00 8.93
C THR A 64 -19.16 33.59 9.34
N VAL A 65 -18.49 32.88 8.43
CA VAL A 65 -17.90 31.56 8.68
C VAL A 65 -16.38 31.67 8.58
N ASN A 66 -15.70 31.30 9.66
CA ASN A 66 -14.24 31.27 9.73
C ASN A 66 -13.73 29.83 9.85
N LEU A 67 -12.75 29.48 9.01
CA LEU A 67 -12.13 28.15 8.96
C LEU A 67 -10.69 28.23 9.52
N SER A 68 -10.49 27.73 10.74
CA SER A 68 -9.19 27.70 11.42
C SER A 68 -8.59 26.30 11.36
N PRO A 69 -7.25 26.11 11.13
CA PRO A 69 -6.16 27.12 11.14
C PRO A 69 -5.98 27.91 9.84
N ALA A 70 -5.85 29.24 9.87
CA ALA A 70 -5.91 30.09 8.67
C ALA A 70 -4.68 30.03 7.73
N ASP A 71 -3.58 29.41 8.16
CA ASP A 71 -2.34 29.19 7.42
C ASP A 71 -2.43 28.03 6.42
N MET A 72 -3.45 27.18 6.58
CA MET A 72 -3.73 26.05 5.69
C MET A 72 -4.84 26.38 4.71
N LYS A 73 -4.65 26.00 3.44
CA LYS A 73 -5.72 26.06 2.43
C LYS A 73 -6.71 24.90 2.63
N LYS A 74 -8.00 25.19 2.58
CA LYS A 74 -9.08 24.17 2.67
C LYS A 74 -9.63 23.93 1.27
N GLU A 75 -9.55 22.67 0.82
CA GLU A 75 -9.97 22.29 -0.52
C GLU A 75 -11.14 21.30 -0.48
N GLY A 76 -12.10 21.46 -1.40
CA GLY A 76 -13.23 20.53 -1.57
C GLY A 76 -14.47 20.82 -0.71
N SER A 77 -15.40 19.88 -0.71
CA SER A 77 -16.77 20.02 -0.18
C SER A 77 -17.02 19.29 1.15
N GLY A 78 -16.00 18.66 1.75
CA GLY A 78 -16.15 17.86 2.98
C GLY A 78 -16.62 18.64 4.22
N TYR A 79 -16.61 19.98 4.14
CA TYR A 79 -17.02 20.91 5.19
C TYR A 79 -18.50 21.26 5.16
N ASP A 80 -19.23 20.91 4.09
CA ASP A 80 -20.60 21.37 3.86
C ASP A 80 -21.51 21.05 5.05
N LEU A 81 -21.43 19.82 5.58
CA LEU A 81 -22.20 19.39 6.74
C LEU A 81 -21.91 20.25 7.99
N SER A 82 -20.64 20.43 8.32
CA SER A 82 -20.21 21.16 9.52
C SER A 82 -20.56 22.65 9.46
N MET A 83 -20.48 23.25 8.26
CA MET A 83 -20.94 24.62 8.01
C MET A 83 -22.46 24.73 8.11
N ALA A 84 -23.21 23.81 7.50
CA ALA A 84 -24.68 23.77 7.57
C ALA A 84 -25.18 23.70 9.02
N ILE A 85 -24.61 22.80 9.82
CA ILE A 85 -24.96 22.66 11.24
C ILE A 85 -24.52 23.89 12.05
N GLY A 86 -23.38 24.49 11.75
CA GLY A 86 -22.94 25.74 12.37
C GLY A 86 -23.92 26.90 12.15
N ILE A 87 -24.44 27.05 10.92
CA ILE A 87 -25.45 28.06 10.57
C ILE A 87 -26.78 27.79 11.28
N LEU A 88 -27.23 26.53 11.32
CA LEU A 88 -28.46 26.17 12.01
C LEU A 88 -28.36 26.31 13.54
N GLY A 89 -27.19 26.00 14.11
CA GLY A 89 -26.91 26.23 15.53
C GLY A 89 -26.90 27.72 15.87
N ALA A 90 -26.20 28.54 15.08
CA ALA A 90 -26.10 29.99 15.33
C ALA A 90 -27.44 30.72 15.11
N SER A 91 -28.38 30.13 14.36
CA SER A 91 -29.75 30.62 14.18
C SER A 91 -30.75 30.06 15.20
N GLY A 92 -30.29 29.27 16.18
CA GLY A 92 -31.12 28.70 17.23
C GLY A 92 -32.09 27.60 16.76
N LYS A 93 -31.82 26.97 15.60
CA LYS A 93 -32.64 25.88 15.04
C LYS A 93 -32.22 24.49 15.51
N ILE A 94 -31.07 24.37 16.16
CA ILE A 94 -30.51 23.14 16.70
C ILE A 94 -29.91 23.45 18.08
N LYS A 95 -29.97 22.48 19.01
CA LYS A 95 -29.28 22.56 20.29
C LYS A 95 -27.76 22.54 20.10
N THR A 96 -27.06 23.45 20.76
CA THR A 96 -25.62 23.64 20.58
C THR A 96 -24.76 22.89 21.60
N ASP A 97 -25.37 22.37 22.66
CA ASP A 97 -24.66 21.86 23.85
C ASP A 97 -23.68 20.73 23.53
N MET A 98 -24.05 19.84 22.61
CA MET A 98 -23.23 18.69 22.23
C MET A 98 -22.37 18.93 20.98
N LEU A 99 -22.53 20.05 20.26
CA LEU A 99 -21.81 20.27 18.99
C LEU A 99 -20.29 20.19 19.15
N GLY A 100 -19.78 20.57 20.33
CA GLY A 100 -18.35 20.53 20.60
C GLY A 100 -17.79 19.14 20.87
N GLU A 101 -18.64 18.15 21.11
CA GLU A 101 -18.24 16.77 21.40
C GLU A 101 -18.08 15.93 20.12
N TYR A 102 -18.56 16.41 18.97
CA TYR A 102 -18.59 15.66 17.72
C TYR A 102 -17.78 16.33 16.62
N MET A 103 -17.11 15.50 15.82
CA MET A 103 -16.57 15.88 14.52
C MET A 103 -17.58 15.50 13.43
N MET A 104 -17.76 16.37 12.43
CA MET A 104 -18.70 16.17 11.33
C MET A 104 -17.97 16.30 10.01
N ILE A 105 -18.20 15.38 9.09
CA ILE A 105 -17.57 15.36 7.77
C ILE A 105 -18.58 14.87 6.76
N GLY A 106 -18.75 15.56 5.64
CA GLY A 106 -19.65 15.13 4.59
C GLY A 106 -19.94 16.23 3.59
N GLU A 107 -20.01 15.84 2.31
CA GLU A 107 -20.45 16.75 1.25
C GLU A 107 -21.97 16.76 1.18
N LEU A 108 -22.55 17.92 0.88
CA LEU A 108 -24.00 18.06 0.86
C LEU A 108 -24.51 18.12 -0.58
N GLY A 109 -25.40 17.19 -0.93
CA GLY A 109 -26.19 17.27 -2.15
C GLY A 109 -27.18 18.43 -2.10
N LEU A 110 -27.57 18.94 -3.27
CA LEU A 110 -28.60 19.99 -3.37
C LEU A 110 -29.96 19.56 -2.79
N ASP A 111 -30.21 18.25 -2.75
CA ASP A 111 -31.38 17.58 -2.16
C ASP A 111 -31.28 17.39 -0.63
N GLY A 112 -30.14 17.73 -0.02
CA GLY A 112 -29.88 17.54 1.39
C GLY A 112 -29.37 16.14 1.77
N MET A 113 -29.10 15.28 0.79
CA MET A 113 -28.43 13.99 1.02
C MET A 113 -26.94 14.18 1.27
N LEU A 114 -26.37 13.35 2.14
CA LEU A 114 -24.94 13.33 2.42
C LEU A 114 -24.22 12.44 1.41
N ARG A 115 -23.20 13.00 0.75
CA ARG A 115 -22.38 12.27 -0.22
C ARG A 115 -21.06 11.83 0.42
N PRO A 116 -20.55 10.66 0.01
CA PRO A 116 -19.34 10.10 0.59
C PRO A 116 -18.12 10.98 0.36
N VAL A 117 -17.26 11.05 1.37
CA VAL A 117 -15.97 11.74 1.36
C VAL A 117 -14.83 10.71 1.30
N ARG A 118 -13.66 11.15 0.85
CA ARG A 118 -12.44 10.32 0.82
C ARG A 118 -11.67 10.46 2.12
N GLY A 119 -10.85 9.46 2.46
CA GLY A 119 -9.92 9.59 3.59
C GLY A 119 -10.55 9.42 4.97
N VAL A 120 -11.71 8.77 5.09
CA VAL A 120 -12.49 8.75 6.34
C VAL A 120 -11.79 7.99 7.45
N LEU A 121 -11.06 6.91 7.15
CA LEU A 121 -10.29 6.20 8.16
C LEU A 121 -9.24 7.11 8.85
N PRO A 122 -8.32 7.80 8.15
CA PRO A 122 -7.45 8.81 8.76
C PRO A 122 -8.22 9.85 9.62
N LEU A 123 -9.36 10.33 9.12
CA LEU A 123 -10.19 11.32 9.82
C LEU A 123 -10.74 10.79 11.14
N SER A 124 -11.20 9.53 11.17
CA SER A 124 -11.66 8.87 12.39
C SER A 124 -10.54 8.63 13.41
N ILE A 125 -9.33 8.27 12.95
CA ILE A 125 -8.16 8.13 13.82
C ILE A 125 -7.83 9.46 14.49
N LYS A 126 -7.92 10.57 13.73
CA LYS A 126 -7.71 11.93 14.25
C LYS A 126 -8.80 12.36 15.22
N ALA A 127 -10.07 12.07 14.92
CA ALA A 127 -11.18 12.36 15.84
C ALA A 127 -10.99 11.66 17.20
N ARG A 128 -10.55 10.40 17.18
CA ARG A 128 -10.19 9.68 18.40
C ARG A 128 -8.98 10.29 19.11
N SER A 129 -7.90 10.63 18.40
CA SER A 129 -6.71 11.21 19.04
C SER A 129 -7.00 12.55 19.73
N ASP A 130 -7.90 13.33 19.14
CA ASP A 130 -8.33 14.63 19.65
C ASP A 130 -9.44 14.49 20.72
N LYS A 131 -9.82 13.25 21.07
CA LYS A 131 -10.79 12.89 22.12
C LYS A 131 -12.21 13.39 21.88
N PHE A 132 -12.64 13.46 20.63
CA PHE A 132 -14.06 13.63 20.32
C PHE A 132 -14.85 12.40 20.78
N LYS A 133 -16.09 12.61 21.20
CA LYS A 133 -17.01 11.55 21.62
C LYS A 133 -17.47 10.72 20.42
N GLY A 134 -17.72 11.39 19.30
CA GLY A 134 -18.14 10.70 18.09
C GLY A 134 -17.83 11.44 16.80
N LEU A 135 -17.99 10.71 15.70
CA LEU A 135 -17.78 11.18 14.34
C LEU A 135 -19.06 10.95 13.52
N ILE A 136 -19.57 12.00 12.90
CA ILE A 136 -20.72 11.94 12.00
C ILE A 136 -20.22 11.97 10.57
N VAL A 137 -20.57 10.94 9.81
CA VAL A 137 -20.14 10.73 8.42
C VAL A 137 -21.32 10.29 7.55
N PRO A 138 -21.22 10.40 6.21
CA PRO A 138 -22.21 9.82 5.32
C PRO A 138 -22.35 8.32 5.56
N LYS A 139 -23.55 7.76 5.41
CA LYS A 139 -23.84 6.34 5.64
C LYS A 139 -22.90 5.40 4.88
N GLU A 140 -22.53 5.75 3.65
CA GLU A 140 -21.59 4.99 2.83
C GLU A 140 -20.17 4.89 3.42
N ASN A 141 -19.75 5.88 4.22
CA ASN A 141 -18.45 5.89 4.89
C ASN A 141 -18.48 5.32 6.31
N ALA A 142 -19.65 5.05 6.87
CA ALA A 142 -19.82 4.69 8.27
C ALA A 142 -19.03 3.43 8.66
N ARG A 143 -19.05 2.39 7.79
CA ARG A 143 -18.30 1.15 8.03
C ARG A 143 -16.78 1.36 8.04
N GLU A 144 -16.27 2.29 7.24
CA GLU A 144 -14.84 2.61 7.18
C GLU A 144 -14.39 3.38 8.42
N ALA A 145 -15.17 4.38 8.85
CA ALA A 145 -14.91 5.13 10.09
C ALA A 145 -15.00 4.26 11.35
N ALA A 146 -15.97 3.35 11.40
CA ALA A 146 -16.27 2.50 12.55
C ALA A 146 -15.17 1.47 12.87
N VAL A 147 -14.14 1.38 12.02
CA VAL A 147 -12.95 0.54 12.26
C VAL A 147 -12.17 1.01 13.50
N VAL A 148 -12.26 2.29 13.84
CA VAL A 148 -11.52 2.88 14.95
C VAL A 148 -12.23 2.60 16.28
N ASN A 149 -11.62 1.75 17.11
CA ASN A 149 -12.10 1.49 18.47
C ASN A 149 -12.14 2.78 19.32
N ASN A 150 -13.09 2.82 20.28
CA ASN A 150 -13.30 3.92 21.23
C ASN A 150 -13.65 5.27 20.56
N LEU A 151 -14.46 5.23 19.50
CA LEU A 151 -15.06 6.40 18.86
C LEU A 151 -16.47 6.02 18.38
N ASP A 152 -17.49 6.78 18.79
CA ASP A 152 -18.86 6.52 18.34
C ASP A 152 -19.04 7.06 16.92
N VAL A 153 -19.19 6.17 15.94
CA VAL A 153 -19.35 6.56 14.53
C VAL A 153 -20.82 6.51 14.13
N TYR A 154 -21.33 7.62 13.59
CA TYR A 154 -22.72 7.76 13.17
C TYR A 154 -22.80 7.95 11.66
N GLY A 155 -23.31 6.94 10.96
CA GLY A 155 -23.61 6.98 9.53
C GLY A 155 -24.97 7.60 9.24
N MET A 156 -24.99 8.77 8.61
CA MET A 156 -26.22 9.53 8.33
C MET A 156 -26.48 9.60 6.82
N GLU A 157 -27.74 9.52 6.40
CA GLU A 157 -28.10 9.59 4.96
C GLU A 157 -28.32 11.04 4.53
N SER A 158 -28.85 11.87 5.42
CA SER A 158 -29.23 13.25 5.10
C SER A 158 -28.85 14.23 6.20
N LEU A 159 -28.80 15.51 5.84
CA LEU A 159 -28.72 16.61 6.81
C LEU A 159 -29.90 16.60 7.79
N GLY A 160 -31.07 16.12 7.36
CA GLY A 160 -32.23 15.95 8.23
C GLY A 160 -31.96 15.02 9.40
N ASP A 161 -31.23 13.92 9.17
CA ASP A 161 -30.88 12.95 10.22
C ASP A 161 -29.96 13.59 11.27
N VAL A 162 -28.98 14.37 10.82
CA VAL A 162 -28.05 15.09 11.70
C VAL A 162 -28.77 16.13 12.56
N ILE A 163 -29.73 16.85 11.98
CA ILE A 163 -30.58 17.80 12.72
C ILE A 163 -31.39 17.09 13.81
N ARG A 164 -31.95 15.92 13.49
CA ARG A 164 -32.74 15.11 14.42
C ARG A 164 -31.89 14.57 15.57
N PHE A 165 -30.69 14.07 15.25
CA PHE A 165 -29.70 13.61 16.22
C PHE A 165 -29.41 14.68 17.30
N PHE A 166 -29.04 15.91 16.89
CA PHE A 166 -28.74 16.98 17.85
C PHE A 166 -29.97 17.51 18.59
N ASN A 167 -31.17 17.30 18.08
CA ASN A 167 -32.41 17.67 18.79
C ASN A 167 -32.86 16.62 19.83
N GLY A 168 -32.22 15.46 19.87
CA GLY A 168 -32.43 14.42 20.89
C GLY A 168 -33.08 13.13 20.39
N GLU A 169 -33.23 12.94 19.07
CA GLU A 169 -33.58 11.61 18.53
C GLU A 169 -32.41 10.64 18.74
N LYS A 170 -32.73 9.39 19.09
CA LYS A 170 -31.74 8.35 19.31
C LYS A 170 -31.28 7.78 17.97
N PHE A 171 -29.98 7.83 17.73
CA PHE A 171 -29.31 7.09 16.67
C PHE A 171 -28.32 6.13 17.31
N GLU A 172 -28.19 4.94 16.73
CA GLU A 172 -27.22 3.95 17.20
C GLU A 172 -25.91 4.11 16.44
N PRO A 173 -24.76 4.04 17.13
CA PRO A 173 -23.47 4.07 16.48
C PRO A 173 -23.30 2.81 15.62
N THR A 174 -22.63 2.97 14.48
CA THR A 174 -22.24 1.85 13.62
C THR A 174 -21.12 1.08 14.32
N ILE A 175 -21.39 -0.18 14.68
CA ILE A 175 -20.41 -1.08 15.27
C ILE A 175 -19.97 -2.08 14.19
N VAL A 176 -18.67 -2.16 13.95
CA VAL A 176 -18.07 -3.16 13.07
C VAL A 176 -17.20 -4.08 13.93
N ASP A 177 -17.45 -5.39 13.88
CA ASP A 177 -16.55 -6.38 14.46
C ASP A 177 -15.33 -6.54 13.53
N THR A 178 -14.43 -5.56 13.65
CA THR A 178 -13.26 -5.42 12.79
C THR A 178 -12.38 -6.65 12.80
N ARG A 179 -12.25 -7.32 13.94
CA ARG A 179 -11.37 -8.48 14.08
C ARG A 179 -11.94 -9.69 13.36
N LYS A 180 -13.22 -9.99 13.58
CA LYS A 180 -13.85 -11.17 13.00
C LYS A 180 -13.91 -11.07 11.47
N GLU A 181 -14.38 -9.94 10.94
CA GLU A 181 -14.41 -9.72 9.48
C GLU A 181 -13.00 -9.73 8.87
N PHE A 182 -12.00 -9.21 9.59
CA PHE A 182 -10.62 -9.19 9.12
C PHE A 182 -10.02 -10.59 8.99
N TYR A 183 -10.16 -11.43 10.03
CA TYR A 183 -9.61 -12.79 10.01
C TYR A 183 -10.36 -13.71 9.06
N GLU A 184 -11.68 -13.58 8.93
CA GLU A 184 -12.48 -14.42 8.01
C GLU A 184 -12.12 -14.17 6.54
N ASN A 185 -11.87 -12.91 6.16
CA ASN A 185 -11.56 -12.54 4.77
C ASN A 185 -10.06 -12.64 4.41
N GLN A 186 -9.21 -13.00 5.37
CA GLN A 186 -7.77 -13.10 5.17
C GLN A 186 -7.34 -14.32 4.35
N SER A 187 -8.18 -15.36 4.30
CA SER A 187 -7.84 -16.68 3.74
C SER A 187 -8.43 -16.94 2.35
N HIS A 188 -9.22 -16.02 1.78
CA HIS A 188 -9.88 -16.24 0.50
C HIS A 188 -9.03 -15.78 -0.68
N PHE A 189 -8.37 -16.70 -1.39
CA PHE A 189 -7.57 -16.39 -2.58
C PHE A 189 -8.20 -17.02 -3.81
N ASP A 190 -8.34 -16.22 -4.87
CA ASP A 190 -8.83 -16.71 -6.17
C ASP A 190 -7.82 -17.62 -6.89
N LEU A 191 -6.53 -17.54 -6.52
CA LEU A 191 -5.43 -18.21 -7.20
C LEU A 191 -4.62 -19.07 -6.23
N ASP A 192 -4.38 -20.33 -6.61
CA ASP A 192 -3.64 -21.32 -5.83
C ASP A 192 -2.39 -21.81 -6.58
N PHE A 193 -1.29 -22.04 -5.85
CA PHE A 193 -0.09 -22.71 -6.36
C PHE A 193 -0.31 -24.17 -6.73
N ALA A 194 -1.39 -24.80 -6.25
CA ALA A 194 -1.78 -26.15 -6.67
C ALA A 194 -1.98 -26.27 -8.20
N ASP A 195 -2.37 -25.17 -8.85
CA ASP A 195 -2.54 -25.09 -10.30
C ASP A 195 -1.21 -25.07 -11.08
N VAL A 196 -0.11 -24.71 -10.41
CA VAL A 196 1.22 -24.59 -11.03
C VAL A 196 1.84 -25.97 -11.11
N ARG A 197 1.90 -26.55 -12.31
CA ARG A 197 2.55 -27.84 -12.54
C ARG A 197 4.04 -27.66 -12.81
N GLY A 198 4.86 -28.36 -12.02
CA GLY A 198 6.32 -28.37 -12.14
C GLY A 198 6.96 -27.08 -11.64
N GLN A 199 8.16 -26.76 -12.14
CA GLN A 199 8.95 -25.59 -11.76
C GLN A 199 9.25 -25.50 -10.25
N GLU A 200 9.59 -26.63 -9.63
CA GLU A 200 9.82 -26.73 -8.18
C GLU A 200 10.91 -25.76 -7.69
N ASN A 201 11.96 -25.55 -8.48
CA ASN A 201 13.01 -24.57 -8.15
C ASN A 201 12.46 -23.13 -8.04
N VAL A 202 11.49 -22.76 -8.87
CA VAL A 202 10.90 -21.42 -8.89
C VAL A 202 9.89 -21.27 -7.74
N LYS A 203 9.09 -22.31 -7.48
CA LYS A 203 8.21 -22.36 -6.31
C LYS A 203 9.01 -22.23 -5.01
N ARG A 204 10.12 -22.95 -4.91
CA ARG A 204 11.06 -22.84 -3.79
C ARG A 204 11.65 -21.45 -3.66
N ALA A 205 12.07 -20.83 -4.78
CA ALA A 205 12.56 -19.45 -4.77
C ALA A 205 11.48 -18.44 -4.31
N LEU A 206 10.22 -18.61 -4.73
CA LEU A 206 9.09 -17.78 -4.29
C LEU A 206 8.77 -17.99 -2.80
N GLU A 207 8.85 -19.21 -2.30
CA GLU A 207 8.70 -19.54 -0.87
C GLU A 207 9.78 -18.86 -0.03
N VAL A 208 11.06 -18.99 -0.42
CA VAL A 208 12.19 -18.33 0.24
C VAL A 208 12.00 -16.81 0.20
N ALA A 209 11.57 -16.26 -0.95
CA ALA A 209 11.34 -14.84 -1.09
C ALA A 209 10.21 -14.33 -0.17
N ALA A 210 9.12 -15.09 -0.07
CA ALA A 210 7.98 -14.78 0.80
C ALA A 210 8.34 -14.83 2.29
N ALA A 211 9.12 -15.84 2.73
CA ALA A 211 9.57 -16.00 4.11
C ALA A 211 10.48 -14.84 4.56
N GLY A 212 11.45 -14.46 3.73
CA GLY A 212 12.44 -13.43 4.08
C GLY A 212 12.02 -12.00 3.71
N GLY A 213 10.96 -11.83 2.92
CA GLY A 213 10.57 -10.54 2.34
C GLY A 213 11.61 -10.04 1.31
N HIS A 214 12.17 -10.97 0.53
CA HIS A 214 13.23 -10.68 -0.44
C HIS A 214 12.67 -10.19 -1.78
N ASN A 215 13.43 -9.33 -2.46
CA ASN A 215 13.10 -8.94 -3.82
C ASN A 215 13.51 -10.04 -4.80
N LEU A 216 12.65 -10.33 -5.78
CA LEU A 216 12.80 -11.45 -6.71
C LEU A 216 12.71 -10.99 -8.16
N ILE A 217 13.56 -11.54 -9.03
CA ILE A 217 13.40 -11.44 -10.49
C ILE A 217 13.34 -12.82 -11.14
N MET A 218 12.42 -12.95 -12.09
CA MET A 218 12.20 -14.15 -12.88
C MET A 218 12.61 -13.92 -14.33
N VAL A 219 13.58 -14.69 -14.81
CA VAL A 219 14.11 -14.59 -16.17
C VAL A 219 13.76 -15.86 -16.92
N GLY A 220 13.15 -15.76 -18.09
CA GLY A 220 12.86 -16.93 -18.91
C GLY A 220 12.13 -16.60 -20.19
N PRO A 221 11.93 -17.58 -21.09
CA PRO A 221 11.26 -17.36 -22.37
C PRO A 221 9.76 -17.03 -22.20
N PRO A 222 9.10 -16.51 -23.25
CA PRO A 222 7.66 -16.31 -23.24
C PRO A 222 6.92 -17.64 -22.99
N GLY A 223 5.77 -17.57 -22.32
CA GLY A 223 4.97 -18.76 -22.02
C GLY A 223 5.48 -19.63 -20.84
N SER A 224 6.58 -19.25 -20.17
CA SER A 224 7.10 -20.02 -19.03
C SER A 224 6.32 -19.85 -17.71
N GLY A 225 5.21 -19.10 -17.70
CA GLY A 225 4.35 -18.94 -16.52
C GLY A 225 4.81 -17.87 -15.52
N LYS A 226 5.74 -16.97 -15.88
CA LYS A 226 6.27 -15.90 -15.00
C LYS A 226 5.16 -15.08 -14.32
N SER A 227 4.28 -14.47 -15.11
CA SER A 227 3.17 -13.64 -14.61
C SER A 227 2.10 -14.47 -13.88
N MET A 228 1.94 -15.76 -14.26
CA MET A 228 1.02 -16.68 -13.60
C MET A 228 1.47 -16.98 -12.15
N MET A 229 2.77 -17.21 -11.94
CA MET A 229 3.35 -17.45 -10.63
C MET A 229 3.40 -16.17 -9.78
N ALA A 230 3.76 -15.02 -10.36
CA ALA A 230 3.78 -13.74 -9.66
C ALA A 230 2.43 -13.40 -9.04
N LYS A 231 1.33 -13.57 -9.79
CA LYS A 231 -0.03 -13.29 -9.31
C LYS A 231 -0.48 -14.19 -8.16
N ARG A 232 0.15 -15.36 -7.99
CA ARG A 232 -0.13 -16.30 -6.89
C ARG A 232 0.68 -15.98 -5.63
N LEU A 233 1.72 -15.15 -5.71
CA LEU A 233 2.56 -14.83 -4.56
C LEU A 233 1.80 -14.30 -3.33
N PRO A 234 0.76 -13.45 -3.44
CA PRO A 234 -0.05 -13.05 -2.28
C PRO A 234 -0.69 -14.21 -1.52
N SER A 235 -0.95 -15.34 -2.20
CA SER A 235 -1.53 -16.54 -1.58
C SER A 235 -0.55 -17.29 -0.67
N ILE A 236 0.76 -17.01 -0.72
CA ILE A 236 1.77 -17.66 0.15
C ILE A 236 2.43 -16.71 1.16
N LEU A 237 2.23 -15.40 1.00
CA LEU A 237 2.78 -14.42 1.93
C LEU A 237 2.14 -14.55 3.33
N PRO A 238 2.87 -14.15 4.40
CA PRO A 238 2.29 -14.05 5.73
C PRO A 238 1.04 -13.15 5.71
N PRO A 239 0.01 -13.44 6.52
CA PRO A 239 -1.15 -12.56 6.64
C PRO A 239 -0.76 -11.13 7.04
N LEU A 240 -1.62 -10.15 6.73
CA LEU A 240 -1.46 -8.80 7.29
C LEU A 240 -1.75 -8.83 8.79
N THR A 241 -0.96 -8.11 9.56
CA THR A 241 -1.35 -7.74 10.93
C THR A 241 -2.42 -6.65 10.89
N LEU A 242 -3.16 -6.45 11.98
CA LEU A 242 -4.14 -5.37 12.08
C LEU A 242 -3.50 -3.98 11.90
N ALA A 243 -2.27 -3.80 12.39
CA ALA A 243 -1.53 -2.55 12.22
C ALA A 243 -1.17 -2.30 10.75
N GLU A 244 -0.59 -3.29 10.07
CA GLU A 244 -0.28 -3.19 8.63
C GLU A 244 -1.55 -2.97 7.80
N SER A 245 -2.66 -3.64 8.15
CA SER A 245 -3.95 -3.48 7.49
C SER A 245 -4.50 -2.06 7.63
N LEU A 246 -4.42 -1.46 8.82
CA LEU A 246 -4.83 -0.07 9.05
C LEU A 246 -4.00 0.89 8.19
N GLU A 247 -2.67 0.74 8.18
CA GLU A 247 -1.77 1.57 7.36
C GLU A 247 -2.08 1.45 5.86
N THR A 248 -2.21 0.23 5.35
CA THR A 248 -2.58 -0.01 3.94
C THR A 248 -3.96 0.56 3.62
N THR A 249 -4.93 0.40 4.53
CA THR A 249 -6.29 0.94 4.35
C THR A 249 -6.30 2.46 4.32
N GLN A 250 -5.48 3.14 5.13
CA GLN A 250 -5.34 4.61 5.07
C GLN A 250 -4.89 5.07 3.68
N VAL A 251 -3.89 4.41 3.09
CA VAL A 251 -3.41 4.76 1.74
C VAL A 251 -4.53 4.60 0.69
N TYR A 252 -5.32 3.53 0.77
CA TYR A 252 -6.42 3.29 -0.19
C TYR A 252 -7.61 4.23 0.02
N SER A 253 -7.89 4.58 1.27
CA SER A 253 -8.91 5.55 1.65
C SER A 253 -8.60 6.92 1.05
N VAL A 254 -7.34 7.38 1.15
CA VAL A 254 -6.87 8.62 0.52
C VAL A 254 -6.89 8.53 -1.00
N ALA A 255 -6.54 7.37 -1.57
CA ALA A 255 -6.65 7.14 -3.00
C ALA A 255 -8.09 7.14 -3.52
N GLY A 256 -9.09 6.97 -2.63
CA GLY A 256 -10.48 6.74 -3.02
C GLY A 256 -10.69 5.41 -3.75
N LYS A 257 -9.83 4.40 -3.49
CA LYS A 257 -9.87 3.06 -4.11
C LYS A 257 -10.45 1.98 -3.18
N MET A 258 -11.06 2.37 -2.07
CA MET A 258 -11.77 1.45 -1.17
C MET A 258 -13.00 0.86 -1.87
N GLN A 259 -13.23 -0.45 -1.71
CA GLN A 259 -14.44 -1.09 -2.23
C GLN A 259 -15.64 -0.66 -1.39
N ARG A 260 -16.81 -0.48 -2.03
CA ARG A 260 -18.06 -0.20 -1.32
C ARG A 260 -18.33 -1.34 -0.32
N ASN A 261 -18.63 -0.99 0.93
CA ASN A 261 -18.85 -1.92 2.05
C ASN A 261 -17.63 -2.67 2.59
N SER A 262 -16.39 -2.37 2.15
CA SER A 262 -15.18 -2.89 2.79
C SER A 262 -14.74 -1.99 3.94
N SER A 263 -14.47 -2.58 5.11
CA SER A 263 -13.98 -1.89 6.31
C SER A 263 -12.45 -1.81 6.32
N LEU A 264 -11.78 -2.92 6.01
CA LEU A 264 -10.32 -3.06 6.04
C LEU A 264 -9.80 -3.84 4.83
N ILE A 265 -8.57 -3.53 4.43
CA ILE A 265 -7.81 -4.37 3.50
C ILE A 265 -7.25 -5.57 4.27
N CYS A 266 -7.82 -6.74 4.02
CA CYS A 266 -7.50 -7.97 4.76
C CYS A 266 -6.40 -8.81 4.08
N GLN A 267 -6.11 -8.52 2.80
CA GLN A 267 -5.17 -9.26 1.97
C GLN A 267 -4.04 -8.34 1.49
N ARG A 268 -2.84 -8.92 1.32
CA ARG A 268 -1.69 -8.18 0.81
C ARG A 268 -1.98 -7.69 -0.61
N PRO A 269 -1.89 -6.38 -0.88
CA PRO A 269 -2.22 -5.84 -2.19
C PRO A 269 -1.22 -6.33 -3.24
N PHE A 270 -1.71 -6.65 -4.44
CA PHE A 270 -0.89 -6.98 -5.60
C PHE A 270 -1.08 -5.90 -6.66
N ARG A 271 -0.01 -5.19 -7.01
CA ARG A 271 -0.01 -4.13 -8.03
C ARG A 271 0.85 -4.53 -9.20
N SER A 272 0.28 -4.43 -10.41
CA SER A 272 0.94 -4.79 -11.66
C SER A 272 0.80 -3.63 -12.65
N PRO A 273 1.56 -2.53 -12.47
CA PRO A 273 1.53 -1.42 -13.41
C PRO A 273 1.99 -1.87 -14.80
N HIS A 274 1.32 -1.34 -15.84
CA HIS A 274 1.76 -1.56 -17.21
C HIS A 274 3.06 -0.79 -17.48
N HIS A 275 3.96 -1.31 -18.34
CA HIS A 275 5.26 -0.69 -18.63
C HIS A 275 5.18 0.73 -19.25
N SER A 276 4.02 1.11 -19.79
CA SER A 276 3.71 2.47 -20.28
C SER A 276 3.32 3.47 -19.17
N ILE A 277 3.42 3.08 -17.90
CA ILE A 277 3.07 3.94 -16.77
C ILE A 277 3.93 5.21 -16.73
N SER A 278 3.29 6.34 -16.46
CA SER A 278 3.98 7.61 -16.26
C SER A 278 4.63 7.67 -14.87
N GLN A 279 5.68 8.47 -14.72
CA GLN A 279 6.33 8.68 -13.42
C GLN A 279 5.35 9.18 -12.35
N VAL A 280 4.39 10.03 -12.73
CA VAL A 280 3.37 10.58 -11.82
C VAL A 280 2.39 9.51 -11.37
N ALA A 281 2.00 8.58 -12.24
CA ALA A 281 1.13 7.46 -11.85
C ALA A 281 1.86 6.43 -10.97
N LEU A 282 3.15 6.23 -11.21
CA LEU A 282 3.98 5.28 -10.45
C LEU A 282 4.27 5.78 -9.02
N VAL A 283 4.77 7.01 -8.90
CA VAL A 283 5.11 7.65 -7.61
C VAL A 283 3.90 8.21 -6.89
N GLY A 284 2.99 8.81 -7.65
CA GLY A 284 1.91 9.64 -7.13
C GLY A 284 2.18 11.14 -7.33
N GLY A 285 1.30 11.92 -6.73
CA GLY A 285 1.26 13.38 -6.82
C GLY A 285 0.23 13.89 -7.82
N GLY A 286 0.49 15.08 -8.37
CA GLY A 286 -0.45 15.82 -9.22
C GLY A 286 -0.80 17.18 -8.62
N THR A 287 -1.87 17.80 -9.11
CA THR A 287 -2.41 19.04 -8.51
C THR A 287 -2.89 18.81 -7.08
N THR A 288 -3.51 17.66 -6.84
CA THR A 288 -3.85 17.13 -5.51
C THR A 288 -2.88 16.00 -5.15
N PRO A 289 -2.40 15.93 -3.90
CA PRO A 289 -1.48 14.89 -3.50
C PRO A 289 -2.21 13.55 -3.41
N LYS A 290 -1.88 12.64 -4.33
CA LYS A 290 -2.44 11.28 -4.35
C LYS A 290 -1.34 10.22 -4.31
N PRO A 291 -1.57 9.08 -3.64
CA PRO A 291 -0.63 7.97 -3.69
C PRO A 291 -0.56 7.36 -5.10
N GLY A 292 0.64 6.96 -5.51
CA GLY A 292 0.88 6.24 -6.77
C GLY A 292 0.77 4.73 -6.61
N GLU A 293 1.03 4.00 -7.70
CA GLU A 293 1.01 2.51 -7.69
C GLU A 293 2.00 1.91 -6.70
N ILE A 294 3.15 2.57 -6.46
CA ILE A 294 4.14 2.16 -5.45
C ILE A 294 3.55 2.21 -4.03
N SER A 295 2.89 3.30 -3.67
CA SER A 295 2.27 3.44 -2.34
C SER A 295 1.06 2.52 -2.20
N LEU A 296 0.32 2.28 -3.28
CA LEU A 296 -0.79 1.32 -3.29
C LEU A 296 -0.34 -0.14 -3.15
N ALA A 297 0.94 -0.44 -3.36
CA ALA A 297 1.54 -1.75 -3.11
C ALA A 297 2.03 -1.92 -1.66
N HIS A 298 1.82 -0.92 -0.79
CA HIS A 298 2.29 -0.97 0.60
C HIS A 298 1.75 -2.18 1.38
N ASN A 299 2.67 -2.84 2.09
CA ASN A 299 2.56 -4.13 2.78
C ASN A 299 2.17 -5.29 1.86
N GLY A 300 2.38 -5.15 0.56
CA GLY A 300 2.10 -6.19 -0.43
C GLY A 300 3.21 -6.35 -1.46
N VAL A 301 2.81 -6.54 -2.72
CA VAL A 301 3.70 -6.89 -3.83
C VAL A 301 3.53 -5.88 -4.95
N LEU A 302 4.66 -5.34 -5.43
CA LEU A 302 4.73 -4.61 -6.69
C LEU A 302 5.36 -5.52 -7.74
N PHE A 303 4.57 -5.90 -8.73
CA PHE A 303 4.97 -6.75 -9.84
C PHE A 303 5.21 -5.93 -11.12
N CYS A 304 6.43 -5.97 -11.64
CA CYS A 304 6.79 -5.36 -12.92
C CYS A 304 7.04 -6.45 -13.96
N ASP A 305 6.06 -6.66 -14.85
CA ASP A 305 6.23 -7.57 -15.98
C ASP A 305 7.04 -6.91 -17.09
N GLU A 306 7.89 -7.68 -17.75
CA GLU A 306 8.78 -7.19 -18.81
C GLU A 306 9.60 -5.97 -18.36
N LEU A 307 10.36 -6.11 -17.26
CA LEU A 307 11.09 -5.00 -16.63
C LEU A 307 11.92 -4.12 -17.61
N PRO A 308 12.62 -4.67 -18.62
CA PRO A 308 13.33 -3.86 -19.63
C PRO A 308 12.44 -3.00 -20.54
N GLU A 309 11.13 -3.22 -20.58
CA GLU A 309 10.18 -2.40 -21.37
C GLU A 309 9.74 -1.13 -20.66
N PHE A 310 10.01 -1.01 -19.35
CA PHE A 310 9.79 0.23 -18.62
C PHE A 310 10.77 1.31 -19.06
N SER A 311 10.30 2.56 -19.01
CA SER A 311 11.19 3.70 -19.23
C SER A 311 12.29 3.74 -18.16
N ARG A 312 13.51 4.12 -18.56
CA ARG A 312 14.64 4.27 -17.62
C ARG A 312 14.31 5.21 -16.46
N VAL A 313 13.57 6.28 -16.71
CA VAL A 313 13.14 7.23 -15.67
C VAL A 313 12.23 6.55 -14.64
N ALA A 314 11.28 5.71 -15.06
CA ALA A 314 10.42 4.98 -14.14
C ALA A 314 11.21 4.00 -13.25
N LEU A 315 12.18 3.29 -13.83
CA LEU A 315 13.06 2.36 -13.10
C LEU A 315 13.94 3.06 -12.07
N GLU A 316 14.57 4.18 -12.45
CA GLU A 316 15.48 4.92 -11.56
C GLU A 316 14.76 5.51 -10.33
N VAL A 317 13.49 5.88 -10.50
CA VAL A 317 12.64 6.43 -9.45
C VAL A 317 12.25 5.37 -8.41
N MET A 318 12.20 4.09 -8.79
CA MET A 318 11.91 2.99 -7.83
C MET A 318 13.06 2.72 -6.86
N ARG A 319 14.27 3.21 -7.12
CA ARG A 319 15.43 2.93 -6.25
C ARG A 319 15.21 3.42 -4.83
N GLN A 320 14.77 4.66 -4.65
CA GLN A 320 14.56 5.22 -3.32
C GLN A 320 13.47 4.46 -2.54
N PRO A 321 12.27 4.19 -3.09
CA PRO A 321 11.26 3.35 -2.45
C PRO A 321 11.76 1.96 -2.02
N LEU A 322 12.62 1.32 -2.81
CA LEU A 322 13.18 0.00 -2.48
C LEU A 322 14.16 0.02 -1.30
N GLU A 323 14.71 1.18 -0.96
CA GLU A 323 15.64 1.37 0.17
C GLU A 323 14.92 1.92 1.40
N ASP A 324 14.31 3.10 1.25
CA ASP A 324 13.78 3.89 2.36
C ASP A 324 12.40 3.39 2.79
N ARG A 325 11.69 2.68 1.90
CA ARG A 325 10.30 2.21 2.09
C ARG A 325 9.31 3.34 2.36
N THR A 326 9.71 4.56 2.12
CA THR A 326 8.86 5.74 2.04
C THR A 326 9.18 6.50 0.78
N ILE A 327 8.22 7.29 0.31
CA ILE A 327 8.39 8.16 -0.84
C ILE A 327 7.98 9.58 -0.45
N THR A 328 8.91 10.51 -0.59
CA THR A 328 8.66 11.93 -0.35
C THR A 328 8.35 12.61 -1.67
N ILE A 329 7.13 13.12 -1.80
CA ILE A 329 6.68 13.88 -2.95
C ILE A 329 6.75 15.37 -2.59
N SER A 330 7.77 16.06 -3.11
CA SER A 330 7.86 17.51 -3.01
C SER A 330 7.42 18.17 -4.32
N ARG A 331 6.48 19.11 -4.22
CA ARG A 331 5.95 19.94 -5.31
C ARG A 331 5.86 21.39 -4.81
N ALA A 332 5.71 22.33 -5.74
CA ALA A 332 5.65 23.76 -5.42
C ALA A 332 4.60 24.14 -4.35
N LYS A 333 3.54 23.35 -4.19
CA LYS A 333 2.43 23.62 -3.25
C LYS A 333 2.42 22.74 -2.00
N TYR A 334 3.17 21.65 -1.96
CA TYR A 334 3.13 20.70 -0.84
C TYR A 334 4.36 19.80 -0.81
N THR A 335 4.68 19.30 0.39
CA THR A 335 5.60 18.18 0.58
C THR A 335 4.90 17.14 1.44
N ILE A 336 4.73 15.93 0.91
CA ILE A 336 4.01 14.83 1.57
C ILE A 336 4.82 13.56 1.44
N GLU A 337 4.78 12.75 2.50
CA GLU A 337 5.40 11.43 2.55
C GLU A 337 4.33 10.34 2.52
N PHE A 338 4.54 9.31 1.71
CA PHE A 338 3.72 8.11 1.67
C PHE A 338 4.56 6.87 2.00
N PRO A 339 4.05 5.92 2.80
CA PRO A 339 4.71 4.65 3.02
C PRO A 339 4.63 3.79 1.75
N CYS A 340 5.69 3.04 1.51
CA CYS A 340 5.83 2.13 0.37
C CYS A 340 6.75 0.94 0.72
N SER A 341 6.52 0.33 1.88
CA SER A 341 7.10 -0.99 2.18
C SER A 341 6.41 -2.06 1.31
N PHE A 342 7.03 -2.51 0.22
CA PHE A 342 6.50 -3.57 -0.65
C PHE A 342 7.61 -4.57 -1.01
N MET A 343 7.21 -5.80 -1.32
CA MET A 343 8.09 -6.79 -1.93
C MET A 343 8.13 -6.54 -3.45
N PHE A 344 9.32 -6.34 -3.99
CA PHE A 344 9.49 -6.11 -5.43
C PHE A 344 9.68 -7.43 -6.16
N VAL A 345 8.81 -7.67 -7.14
CA VAL A 345 8.87 -8.83 -8.01
C VAL A 345 8.91 -8.35 -9.44
N ALA A 346 9.85 -8.86 -10.20
CA ALA A 346 9.97 -8.53 -11.61
C ALA A 346 10.03 -9.80 -12.47
N SER A 347 9.59 -9.68 -13.71
CA SER A 347 9.88 -10.65 -14.76
C SER A 347 10.53 -9.99 -15.94
N MET A 348 11.40 -10.72 -16.63
CA MET A 348 11.95 -10.29 -17.90
C MET A 348 12.19 -11.47 -18.83
N ASN A 349 12.29 -11.15 -20.10
CA ASN A 349 12.81 -12.07 -21.10
C ASN A 349 14.35 -11.95 -21.14
N PRO A 350 15.08 -12.99 -21.55
CA PRO A 350 16.55 -12.94 -21.61
C PRO A 350 17.09 -12.14 -22.82
N CYS A 351 16.29 -12.00 -23.89
CA CYS A 351 16.56 -11.15 -25.05
C CYS A 351 15.26 -10.44 -25.48
N PRO A 352 15.34 -9.43 -26.37
CA PRO A 352 14.15 -8.89 -27.05
C PRO A 352 13.31 -9.97 -27.74
N CYS A 353 13.96 -11.03 -28.22
CA CYS A 353 13.32 -12.16 -28.87
C CYS A 353 12.68 -13.21 -27.93
N GLY A 354 12.94 -13.17 -26.62
CA GLY A 354 12.52 -14.21 -25.69
C GLY A 354 13.38 -15.48 -25.59
N TYR A 355 14.05 -15.92 -26.67
CA TYR A 355 14.64 -17.28 -26.78
C TYR A 355 16.14 -17.40 -26.49
N TYR A 356 16.78 -16.40 -25.88
CA TYR A 356 18.20 -16.51 -25.54
C TYR A 356 18.40 -17.53 -24.40
N GLY A 357 19.26 -18.53 -24.65
CA GLY A 357 19.48 -19.65 -23.73
C GLY A 357 18.38 -20.73 -23.74
N ASP A 358 17.38 -20.63 -24.64
CA ASP A 358 16.37 -21.67 -24.79
C ASP A 358 16.95 -22.89 -25.53
N THR A 359 16.74 -24.09 -24.99
CA THR A 359 17.16 -25.34 -25.61
C THR A 359 16.32 -25.73 -26.83
N THR A 360 15.13 -25.14 -26.97
CA THR A 360 14.13 -25.52 -27.99
C THR A 360 14.06 -24.55 -29.17
N HIS A 361 14.35 -23.27 -28.97
CA HIS A 361 14.26 -22.23 -30.00
C HIS A 361 15.58 -21.49 -30.15
N ASN A 362 15.98 -21.23 -31.39
CA ASN A 362 17.19 -20.46 -31.66
C ASN A 362 16.92 -18.96 -31.50
N CYS A 363 17.78 -18.30 -30.72
CA CYS A 363 17.81 -16.85 -30.59
C CYS A 363 18.25 -16.20 -31.91
N VAL A 364 17.52 -15.17 -32.37
CA VAL A 364 17.86 -14.38 -33.57
C VAL A 364 18.52 -13.03 -33.25
N CYS A 365 18.73 -12.72 -31.96
CA CYS A 365 19.31 -11.46 -31.53
C CYS A 365 20.84 -11.49 -31.62
N THR A 366 21.44 -10.36 -31.99
CA THR A 366 22.90 -10.21 -31.94
C THR A 366 23.37 -9.96 -30.50
N PRO A 367 24.62 -10.31 -30.15
CA PRO A 367 25.16 -10.05 -28.80
C PRO A 367 25.03 -8.58 -28.36
N GLY A 368 25.24 -7.64 -29.28
CA GLY A 368 25.06 -6.21 -29.01
C GLY A 368 23.61 -5.80 -28.73
N GLN A 369 22.61 -6.47 -29.33
CA GLN A 369 21.20 -6.25 -29.02
C GLN A 369 20.84 -6.77 -27.62
N ILE A 370 21.35 -7.94 -27.25
CA ILE A 370 21.16 -8.55 -25.93
C ILE A 370 21.76 -7.65 -24.84
N GLN A 371 23.00 -7.21 -25.04
CA GLN A 371 23.67 -6.32 -24.09
C GLN A 371 22.93 -4.98 -23.94
N ARG A 372 22.45 -4.38 -25.05
CA ARG A 372 21.64 -3.15 -25.01
C ARG A 372 20.32 -3.35 -24.27
N TYR A 373 19.68 -4.50 -24.45
CA TYR A 373 18.43 -4.84 -23.77
C TYR A 373 18.63 -4.97 -22.27
N MET A 374 19.67 -5.68 -21.83
CA MET A 374 20.03 -5.82 -20.42
C MET A 374 20.47 -4.51 -19.78
N ASN A 375 21.22 -3.68 -20.51
CA ASN A 375 21.67 -2.36 -20.06
C ASN A 375 20.54 -1.34 -19.86
N LYS A 376 19.30 -1.65 -20.28
CA LYS A 376 18.13 -0.83 -19.90
C LYS A 376 17.89 -0.85 -18.39
N ILE A 377 18.24 -1.96 -17.74
CA ILE A 377 18.16 -2.10 -16.28
C ILE A 377 19.49 -1.64 -15.69
N SER A 378 19.43 -0.73 -14.72
CA SER A 378 20.65 -0.25 -14.08
C SER A 378 21.19 -1.26 -13.05
N GLY A 379 22.52 -1.40 -13.00
CA GLY A 379 23.19 -2.22 -11.98
C GLY A 379 22.75 -1.92 -10.54
N PRO A 380 22.65 -0.63 -10.12
CA PRO A 380 22.13 -0.27 -8.81
C PRO A 380 20.70 -0.73 -8.50
N LEU A 381 19.86 -1.00 -9.52
CA LEU A 381 18.54 -1.59 -9.33
C LEU A 381 18.64 -3.11 -9.19
N LEU A 382 19.42 -3.78 -10.05
CA LEU A 382 19.66 -5.22 -9.98
C LEU A 382 20.29 -5.64 -8.64
N ASP A 383 21.19 -4.82 -8.09
CA ASP A 383 21.81 -5.00 -6.77
C ASP A 383 20.79 -5.07 -5.61
N ARG A 384 19.58 -4.54 -5.81
CA ARG A 384 18.49 -4.53 -4.83
C ARG A 384 17.56 -5.72 -4.95
N ILE A 385 17.76 -6.55 -5.97
CA ILE A 385 17.06 -7.80 -6.16
C ILE A 385 17.90 -8.89 -5.51
N ASP A 386 17.37 -9.52 -4.47
CA ASP A 386 18.11 -10.51 -3.69
C ASP A 386 18.21 -11.83 -4.47
N ILE A 387 17.09 -12.27 -5.07
CA ILE A 387 16.93 -13.58 -5.70
C ILE A 387 16.73 -13.40 -7.21
N GLN A 388 17.54 -14.06 -8.02
CA GLN A 388 17.46 -14.07 -9.48
C GLN A 388 17.22 -15.50 -9.95
N CYS A 389 15.98 -15.80 -10.30
CA CYS A 389 15.56 -17.14 -10.70
C CYS A 389 15.46 -17.24 -12.22
N GLU A 390 16.12 -18.25 -12.79
CA GLU A 390 16.00 -18.61 -14.20
C GLU A 390 14.93 -19.69 -14.35
N ILE A 391 13.97 -19.44 -15.24
CA ILE A 391 12.83 -20.31 -15.49
C ILE A 391 13.02 -20.97 -16.84
N THR A 392 13.26 -22.27 -16.82
CA THR A 392 13.23 -23.11 -18.02
C THR A 392 11.80 -23.57 -18.29
N PRO A 393 11.32 -23.52 -19.55
CA PRO A 393 9.99 -24.01 -19.89
C PRO A 393 9.93 -25.52 -19.67
N VAL A 394 8.86 -25.98 -19.02
CA VAL A 394 8.60 -27.41 -18.84
C VAL A 394 8.12 -27.97 -20.19
N PRO A 395 8.75 -29.03 -20.73
CA PRO A 395 8.30 -29.65 -21.97
C PRO A 395 6.83 -30.11 -21.85
N PHE A 396 6.05 -29.93 -22.92
CA PHE A 396 4.62 -30.26 -22.93
C PHE A 396 4.32 -31.71 -22.50
N LYS A 397 5.24 -32.64 -22.80
CA LYS A 397 5.14 -34.06 -22.42
C LYS A 397 5.06 -34.23 -20.89
N ASP A 398 5.80 -33.43 -20.15
CA ASP A 398 5.90 -33.54 -18.69
C ASP A 398 4.74 -32.81 -17.99
N ILE A 399 4.17 -31.76 -18.59
CA ILE A 399 3.02 -31.01 -18.02
C ILE A 399 1.80 -31.91 -17.76
N SER A 400 1.62 -32.94 -18.59
CA SER A 400 0.51 -33.91 -18.46
C SER A 400 0.75 -34.98 -17.40
N MET A 401 2.02 -35.28 -17.08
CA MET A 401 2.43 -36.33 -16.14
C MET A 401 2.77 -35.80 -14.73
N VAL A 402 2.96 -34.48 -14.60
CA VAL A 402 3.31 -33.85 -13.33
C VAL A 402 2.12 -33.84 -12.38
N GLN A 403 2.35 -34.32 -11.16
CA GLN A 403 1.39 -34.30 -10.06
C GLN A 403 0.90 -32.88 -9.78
N GLN A 404 -0.30 -32.79 -9.20
CA GLN A 404 -0.87 -31.52 -8.77
C GLN A 404 0.12 -30.79 -7.84
N GLY A 405 0.27 -29.48 -8.03
CA GLY A 405 1.19 -28.68 -7.23
C GLY A 405 0.80 -28.70 -5.75
N GLU A 406 1.75 -28.35 -4.89
CA GLU A 406 1.45 -28.13 -3.48
C GLU A 406 0.50 -26.93 -3.31
N ALA A 407 -0.48 -27.07 -2.43
CA ALA A 407 -1.45 -26.01 -2.15
C ALA A 407 -0.78 -24.80 -1.50
N SER A 408 -1.23 -23.59 -1.88
CA SER A 408 -0.74 -22.32 -1.34
C SER A 408 -0.79 -22.27 0.18
N GLU A 409 -1.81 -22.88 0.79
CA GLU A 409 -1.98 -22.93 2.25
C GLU A 409 -0.79 -23.62 2.95
N LYS A 410 -0.34 -24.77 2.44
CA LYS A 410 0.80 -25.50 3.02
C LYS A 410 2.12 -24.75 2.86
N ILE A 411 2.32 -24.10 1.71
CA ILE A 411 3.49 -23.23 1.48
C ILE A 411 3.43 -22.05 2.46
N ARG A 412 2.27 -21.43 2.62
CA ARG A 412 2.05 -20.33 3.56
C ARG A 412 2.35 -20.73 5.01
N GLU A 413 1.94 -21.92 5.46
CA GLU A 413 2.25 -22.40 6.81
C GLU A 413 3.76 -22.48 7.07
N ARG A 414 4.55 -22.94 6.09
CA ARG A 414 6.02 -22.93 6.19
C ARG A 414 6.57 -21.51 6.25
N VAL A 415 6.06 -20.62 5.39
CA VAL A 415 6.44 -19.20 5.36
C VAL A 415 6.13 -18.51 6.69
N ILE A 416 4.97 -18.77 7.29
CA ILE A 416 4.58 -18.22 8.60
C ILE A 416 5.52 -18.73 9.69
N ARG A 417 5.79 -20.05 9.75
CA ARG A 417 6.73 -20.60 10.74
C ARG A 417 8.12 -19.97 10.65
N ALA A 418 8.65 -19.80 9.44
CA ALA A 418 9.92 -19.11 9.23
C ALA A 418 9.86 -17.64 9.67
N ARG A 419 8.70 -16.98 9.49
CA ARG A 419 8.48 -15.60 9.91
C ARG A 419 8.41 -15.46 11.42
N ASP A 420 7.76 -16.38 12.11
CA ASP A 420 7.68 -16.41 13.58
C ASP A 420 9.08 -16.52 14.21
N ILE A 421 9.95 -17.35 13.63
CA ILE A 421 11.36 -17.47 14.04
C ILE A 421 12.09 -16.12 13.86
N GLN A 422 11.87 -15.43 12.74
CA GLN A 422 12.46 -14.12 12.47
C GLN A 422 11.93 -13.04 13.42
N GLU A 423 10.62 -13.01 13.69
CA GLU A 423 10.02 -12.05 14.63
C GLU A 423 10.51 -12.27 16.05
N ALA A 424 10.67 -13.52 16.49
CA ALA A 424 11.27 -13.84 17.78
C ALA A 424 12.72 -13.36 17.88
N ARG A 425 13.50 -13.50 16.80
CA ARG A 425 14.90 -13.03 16.73
C ARG A 425 15.01 -11.50 16.78
N TYR A 426 14.09 -10.78 16.15
CA TYR A 426 14.17 -9.31 16.01
C TYR A 426 13.28 -8.54 16.99
N LYS A 427 12.67 -9.20 17.97
CA LYS A 427 11.70 -8.62 18.92
C LYS A 427 12.16 -7.32 19.58
N ASP A 428 13.46 -7.21 19.91
CA ASP A 428 14.04 -6.04 20.58
C ASP A 428 14.52 -4.94 19.62
N ILE A 429 14.43 -5.19 18.31
CA ILE A 429 14.96 -4.30 17.26
C ILE A 429 13.79 -3.62 16.55
N LYS A 430 13.62 -2.31 16.80
CA LYS A 430 12.54 -1.52 16.20
C LYS A 430 12.64 -1.49 14.67
N GLY A 431 11.50 -1.69 14.01
CA GLY A 431 11.36 -1.60 12.55
C GLY A 431 11.86 -2.82 11.78
N MET A 432 12.26 -3.89 12.48
CA MET A 432 12.79 -5.10 11.88
C MET A 432 11.78 -6.24 12.00
N HIS A 433 11.32 -6.73 10.85
CA HIS A 433 10.34 -7.80 10.78
C HIS A 433 10.79 -8.98 9.93
N CYS A 434 11.90 -8.84 9.17
CA CYS A 434 12.36 -9.91 8.29
C CYS A 434 13.85 -9.85 7.95
N ASN A 435 14.36 -10.99 7.48
CA ASN A 435 15.76 -11.16 7.12
C ASN A 435 16.25 -10.24 5.99
N ALA A 436 15.39 -9.89 5.02
CA ALA A 436 15.76 -8.95 3.95
C ALA A 436 16.20 -7.57 4.48
N GLN A 437 15.70 -7.18 5.66
CA GLN A 437 15.94 -5.88 6.30
C GLN A 437 17.26 -5.81 7.08
N MET A 438 17.98 -6.93 7.24
CA MET A 438 19.24 -6.96 7.99
C MET A 438 20.25 -5.91 7.48
N ASN A 439 20.85 -5.16 8.40
CA ASN A 439 22.01 -4.34 8.11
C ASN A 439 23.31 -5.17 8.21
N GLU A 440 24.45 -4.61 7.82
CA GLU A 440 25.72 -5.34 7.81
C GLU A 440 26.09 -5.90 9.19
N ARG A 441 25.88 -5.14 10.27
CA ARG A 441 26.16 -5.60 11.64
C ARG A 441 25.34 -6.81 12.03
N MET A 442 24.07 -6.84 11.64
CA MET A 442 23.17 -7.96 11.90
C MET A 442 23.52 -9.19 11.07
N ILE A 443 24.04 -9.01 9.85
CA ILE A 443 24.52 -10.13 9.03
C ILE A 443 25.67 -10.85 9.75
N TYR A 444 26.63 -10.11 10.31
CA TYR A 444 27.69 -10.71 11.12
C TYR A 444 27.17 -11.39 12.38
N GLN A 445 26.11 -10.87 13.00
CA GLN A 445 25.57 -11.44 14.24
C GLN A 445 24.71 -12.70 14.03
N TYR A 446 23.89 -12.72 12.98
CA TYR A 446 22.83 -13.72 12.82
C TYR A 446 22.99 -14.62 11.60
N ALA A 447 23.83 -14.21 10.64
CA ALA A 447 23.98 -14.89 9.35
C ALA A 447 25.46 -15.22 9.03
N GLU A 448 26.33 -15.28 10.04
CA GLU A 448 27.71 -15.72 9.83
C GLU A 448 27.74 -17.25 9.63
N PRO A 449 28.27 -17.74 8.50
CA PRO A 449 28.37 -19.17 8.25
C PRO A 449 29.60 -19.77 8.94
N ASP A 450 29.65 -21.10 8.98
CA ASP A 450 30.82 -21.84 9.44
C ASP A 450 32.05 -21.66 8.51
N THR A 451 33.21 -22.14 8.95
CA THR A 451 34.46 -22.02 8.17
C THR A 451 34.38 -22.68 6.80
N ALA A 452 33.64 -23.80 6.69
CA ALA A 452 33.39 -24.47 5.42
C ALA A 452 32.52 -23.61 4.48
N GLY A 453 31.45 -23.00 5.01
CA GLY A 453 30.57 -22.09 4.29
C GLY A 453 31.29 -20.82 3.82
N LEU A 454 32.14 -20.22 4.67
CA LEU A 454 32.97 -19.07 4.29
C LEU A 454 33.92 -19.41 3.12
N ASN A 455 34.54 -20.59 3.12
CA ASN A 455 35.40 -21.03 2.03
C ASN A 455 34.62 -21.24 0.73
N MET A 456 33.42 -21.83 0.80
CA MET A 456 32.53 -21.98 -0.36
C MET A 456 32.13 -20.62 -0.93
N LEU A 457 31.76 -19.67 -0.05
CA LEU A 457 31.42 -18.31 -0.43
C LEU A 457 32.59 -17.61 -1.11
N ARG A 458 33.81 -17.71 -0.56
CA ARG A 458 35.01 -17.12 -1.16
C ARG A 458 35.27 -17.68 -2.55
N TYR A 459 35.22 -19.00 -2.71
CA TYR A 459 35.38 -19.66 -4.01
C TYR A 459 34.30 -19.22 -5.01
N ALA A 460 33.04 -19.12 -4.58
CA ALA A 460 31.95 -18.66 -5.43
C ALA A 460 32.11 -17.19 -5.84
N MET A 461 32.55 -16.31 -4.92
CA MET A 461 32.80 -14.90 -5.20
C MET A 461 33.89 -14.72 -6.28
N GLU A 462 35.00 -15.44 -6.15
CA GLU A 462 36.11 -15.40 -7.12
C GLU A 462 35.72 -15.99 -8.48
N LYS A 463 35.05 -17.15 -8.48
CA LYS A 463 34.69 -17.86 -9.72
C LYS A 463 33.60 -17.16 -10.52
N LEU A 464 32.63 -16.55 -9.84
CA LEU A 464 31.47 -15.92 -10.46
C LEU A 464 31.60 -14.39 -10.58
N ASN A 465 32.76 -13.82 -10.18
CA ASN A 465 33.03 -12.37 -10.15
C ASN A 465 31.93 -11.57 -9.42
N LEU A 466 31.45 -12.10 -8.29
CA LEU A 466 30.36 -11.48 -7.54
C LEU A 466 30.84 -10.30 -6.70
N SER A 467 29.97 -9.30 -6.56
CA SER A 467 30.29 -8.08 -5.79
C SER A 467 30.16 -8.29 -4.28
N ALA A 468 30.77 -7.40 -3.49
CA ALA A 468 30.58 -7.38 -2.03
C ALA A 468 29.10 -7.18 -1.62
N ARG A 469 28.27 -6.58 -2.48
CA ARG A 469 26.82 -6.49 -2.24
C ARG A 469 26.14 -7.85 -2.41
N ALA A 470 26.55 -8.63 -3.42
CA ALA A 470 26.06 -9.99 -3.62
C ALA A 470 26.39 -10.89 -2.43
N TYR A 471 27.58 -10.73 -1.81
CA TYR A 471 27.96 -11.42 -0.58
C TYR A 471 26.92 -11.25 0.54
N SER A 472 26.62 -10.00 0.91
CA SER A 472 25.64 -9.70 1.97
C SER A 472 24.25 -10.23 1.64
N ARG A 473 23.85 -10.23 0.36
CA ARG A 473 22.55 -10.72 -0.10
C ARG A 473 22.44 -12.23 -0.01
N ILE A 474 23.48 -12.95 -0.42
CA ILE A 474 23.56 -14.42 -0.30
C ILE A 474 23.39 -14.83 1.17
N LEU A 475 24.06 -14.15 2.10
CA LEU A 475 23.91 -14.45 3.53
C LEU A 475 22.49 -14.22 4.05
N LYS A 476 21.82 -13.13 3.64
CA LYS A 476 20.42 -12.88 4.02
C LYS A 476 19.49 -13.98 3.50
N VAL A 477 19.67 -14.39 2.24
CA VAL A 477 18.86 -15.44 1.61
C VAL A 477 19.15 -16.80 2.28
N ALA A 478 20.42 -17.14 2.51
CA ALA A 478 20.83 -18.36 3.20
C ALA A 478 20.24 -18.43 4.62
N ARG A 479 20.18 -17.29 5.33
CA ARG A 479 19.53 -17.26 6.65
C ARG A 479 18.04 -17.57 6.57
N THR A 480 17.35 -17.05 5.57
CA THR A 480 15.94 -17.34 5.34
C THR A 480 15.70 -18.81 4.99
N ILE A 481 16.60 -19.42 4.20
CA ILE A 481 16.54 -20.86 3.90
C ILE A 481 16.72 -21.69 5.17
N ALA A 482 17.69 -21.32 6.03
CA ALA A 482 17.88 -21.96 7.33
C ALA A 482 16.64 -21.84 8.23
N ASP A 483 16.00 -20.66 8.24
CA ASP A 483 14.78 -20.43 9.01
C ASP A 483 13.58 -21.26 8.49
N LEU A 484 13.47 -21.48 7.17
CA LEU A 484 12.46 -22.38 6.57
C LEU A 484 12.66 -23.85 6.97
N GLU A 485 13.89 -24.27 7.23
CA GLU A 485 14.24 -25.60 7.72
C GLU A 485 14.29 -25.69 9.25
N ALA A 486 13.96 -24.60 9.96
CA ALA A 486 14.10 -24.46 11.41
C ALA A 486 15.52 -24.78 11.93
N SER A 487 16.55 -24.49 11.13
CA SER A 487 17.95 -24.63 11.50
C SER A 487 18.46 -23.37 12.20
N GLU A 488 19.09 -23.52 13.36
CA GLU A 488 19.68 -22.39 14.09
C GLU A 488 20.88 -21.78 13.35
N ASN A 489 21.71 -22.65 12.75
CA ASN A 489 22.93 -22.28 12.05
C ASN A 489 22.76 -22.39 10.52
N ILE A 490 23.49 -21.55 9.79
CA ILE A 490 23.58 -21.63 8.32
C ILE A 490 24.53 -22.77 7.96
N THR A 491 24.02 -23.73 7.19
CA THR A 491 24.81 -24.86 6.69
C THR A 491 25.29 -24.61 5.26
N THR A 492 26.22 -25.45 4.79
CA THR A 492 26.75 -25.38 3.42
C THR A 492 25.68 -25.61 2.35
N SER A 493 24.66 -26.42 2.61
CA SER A 493 23.53 -26.62 1.69
C SER A 493 22.68 -25.36 1.54
N HIS A 494 22.43 -24.63 2.63
CA HIS A 494 21.70 -23.35 2.59
C HIS A 494 22.43 -22.30 1.76
N LEU A 495 23.75 -22.23 1.90
CA LEU A 495 24.60 -21.35 1.10
C LEU A 495 24.62 -21.75 -0.38
N ALA A 496 24.73 -23.05 -0.67
CA ALA A 496 24.74 -23.54 -2.05
C ALA A 496 23.43 -23.18 -2.77
N GLU A 497 22.28 -23.34 -2.12
CA GLU A 497 20.97 -22.93 -2.64
C GLU A 497 20.92 -21.40 -2.86
N ALA A 498 21.36 -20.60 -1.89
CA ALA A 498 21.39 -19.14 -2.03
C ALA A 498 22.31 -18.64 -3.17
N ILE A 499 23.47 -19.27 -3.36
CA ILE A 499 24.40 -18.96 -4.47
C ILE A 499 23.77 -19.32 -5.82
N SER A 500 22.99 -20.41 -5.87
CA SER A 500 22.32 -20.84 -7.11
C SER A 500 21.36 -19.79 -7.66
N TYR A 501 20.76 -18.97 -6.79
CA TYR A 501 19.87 -17.87 -7.15
C TYR A 501 20.56 -16.61 -7.67
N ARG A 502 21.89 -16.58 -7.87
CA ARG A 502 22.61 -15.45 -8.49
C ARG A 502 23.02 -15.80 -9.91
N SER A 503 22.03 -15.86 -10.80
CA SER A 503 22.24 -16.24 -12.20
C SER A 503 22.70 -15.06 -13.09
N LEU A 504 22.12 -13.86 -12.92
CA LEU A 504 22.36 -12.67 -13.77
C LEU A 504 23.66 -11.93 -13.45
N ASP A 505 24.16 -12.02 -12.22
CA ASP A 505 25.42 -11.36 -11.83
C ASP A 505 26.67 -11.98 -12.47
N ARG A 506 26.53 -13.15 -13.08
CA ARG A 506 27.66 -13.87 -13.66
C ARG A 506 28.10 -13.11 -14.91
N GLY A 507 29.35 -12.60 -14.90
CA GLY A 507 29.90 -11.75 -15.95
C GLY A 507 29.70 -12.27 -17.38
N ASP A 508 29.59 -13.59 -17.54
CA ASP A 508 29.44 -14.26 -18.83
C ASP A 508 28.00 -14.33 -19.34
N TRP A 509 27.02 -13.67 -18.70
CA TRP A 509 25.60 -13.83 -19.08
C TRP A 509 25.33 -13.49 -20.56
N ALA A 510 26.04 -12.53 -21.14
CA ALA A 510 25.93 -12.18 -22.56
C ALA A 510 26.79 -13.07 -23.49
N GLU A 511 27.66 -13.90 -22.91
CA GLU A 511 28.63 -14.76 -23.60
C GLU A 511 28.25 -16.25 -23.52
N ARG A 512 27.19 -16.60 -22.79
CA ARG A 512 26.58 -17.94 -22.74
C ARG A 512 25.96 -18.31 -24.09
N GLY A 513 26.80 -18.76 -25.01
CA GLY A 513 26.41 -19.17 -26.36
C GLY A 513 27.49 -19.06 -27.42
N LEU A 514 28.73 -18.68 -27.04
CA LEU A 514 29.92 -18.87 -27.86
C LEU A 514 30.55 -20.25 -27.62
#